data_AF-A0A2A5RJ03-F1
#
_entry.id   AF-A0A2A5RJ03-F1
#
_cell.length_a   1.000
_cell.length_b   1.000
_cell.length_c   1.000
_cell.angle_alpha   90.00
_cell.angle_beta   90.00
_cell.angle_gamma   90.00
#
_symmetry.space_group_name_H-M   'P 1'
#
loop_
_entity.id
_entity.type
_entity.pdbx_description
1 polymer ?
#
loop_
_entity_poly.entity_id
_entity_poly.type
_entity_poly.pdbx_seq_one_letter_code
_entity_poly.pdbx_strand_id
1 'polypeptide(L)'
;MSGSLGNKEVMAKNIEKYMKRFGLDRYQLAEITGSSYFTVTAWLKARTYPRIDKIEIMARYFNISKAELVEENNTAEENSPLIEKTVSTMKQLNQPRQEKVFNFTTEQLNEQVEESKVSVLDDYRLSDEYLLEQISKASAYGGGELNDNDKEFFKRLLRNTLKDKIEKGEI
;
A
#
# COMPACT_ATOMS: atom_id res chain seq x y z
N MET A 1 26.76 20.28 15.85
CA MET A 1 25.48 19.58 16.07
C MET A 1 24.74 19.56 14.74
N SER A 2 24.77 18.44 14.02
CA SER A 2 24.07 18.30 12.73
C SER A 2 23.13 17.10 12.82
N GLY A 3 22.00 17.28 13.48
CA GLY A 3 20.95 16.27 13.57
C GLY A 3 19.65 16.88 13.11
N SER A 4 19.28 16.70 11.84
CA SER A 4 17.90 16.79 11.29
C SER A 4 17.88 16.78 9.74
N LEU A 5 18.97 17.18 9.08
CA LEU A 5 19.10 17.28 7.62
C LEU A 5 19.33 15.93 6.89
N GLY A 6 19.21 14.79 7.58
CA GLY A 6 19.27 13.48 6.93
C GLY A 6 17.90 12.94 6.55
N ASN A 7 16.89 13.25 7.35
CA ASN A 7 15.61 12.54 7.28
C ASN A 7 14.76 12.98 6.06
N LYS A 8 14.87 14.24 5.62
CA LYS A 8 14.06 14.76 4.51
C LYS A 8 14.58 14.28 3.16
N GLU A 9 15.89 14.21 3.03
CA GLU A 9 16.64 13.75 1.86
C GLU A 9 16.44 12.25 1.66
N VAL A 10 16.52 11.49 2.76
CA VAL A 10 16.17 10.06 2.79
C VAL A 10 14.72 9.85 2.39
N MET A 11 13.78 10.60 2.98
CA MET A 11 12.36 10.53 2.61
C MET A 11 12.14 10.86 1.13
N ALA A 12 12.74 11.93 0.61
CA ALA A 12 12.64 12.32 -0.79
C ALA A 12 13.14 11.20 -1.73
N LYS A 13 14.30 10.62 -1.42
CA LYS A 13 14.91 9.52 -2.16
C LYS A 13 14.04 8.27 -2.13
N ASN A 14 13.50 7.92 -0.96
CA ASN A 14 12.64 6.74 -0.80
C ASN A 14 11.30 6.93 -1.54
N ILE A 15 10.66 8.10 -1.45
CA ILE A 15 9.45 8.41 -2.23
C ILE A 15 9.75 8.25 -3.73
N GLU A 16 10.84 8.83 -4.23
CA GLU A 16 11.21 8.71 -5.64
C GLU A 16 11.49 7.25 -6.06
N LYS A 17 12.15 6.47 -5.20
CA LYS A 17 12.41 5.04 -5.40
C LYS A 17 11.10 4.26 -5.59
N TYR A 18 10.14 4.43 -4.69
CA TYR A 18 8.85 3.73 -4.80
C TYR A 18 7.99 4.26 -5.94
N MET A 19 8.01 5.57 -6.24
CA MET A 19 7.36 6.09 -7.46
C MET A 19 7.89 5.41 -8.72
N LYS A 20 9.21 5.25 -8.87
CA LYS A 20 9.82 4.55 -10.01
C LYS A 20 9.42 3.08 -10.04
N ARG A 21 9.43 2.40 -8.89
CA ARG A 21 9.05 0.97 -8.77
C ARG A 21 7.61 0.72 -9.21
N PHE A 22 6.71 1.64 -8.90
CA PHE A 22 5.28 1.54 -9.23
C PHE A 22 4.88 2.27 -10.51
N GLY A 23 5.84 2.83 -11.25
CA GLY A 23 5.58 3.57 -12.50
C GLY A 23 4.74 4.84 -12.33
N LEU A 24 4.83 5.49 -11.16
CA LEU A 24 4.03 6.67 -10.83
C LEU A 24 4.70 7.98 -11.23
N ASP A 25 3.89 8.91 -11.74
CA ASP A 25 4.26 10.31 -11.84
C ASP A 25 3.83 11.13 -10.59
N ARG A 26 4.22 12.40 -10.56
CA ARG A 26 3.95 13.29 -9.42
C ARG A 26 2.47 13.64 -9.28
N TYR A 27 1.72 13.66 -10.38
CA TYR A 27 0.28 13.92 -10.35
C TYR A 27 -0.46 12.74 -9.73
N GLN A 28 -0.11 11.52 -10.13
CA GLN A 28 -0.67 10.31 -9.55
C GLN A 28 -0.37 10.19 -8.06
N LEU A 29 0.88 10.47 -7.63
CA LEU A 29 1.20 10.48 -6.21
C LEU A 29 0.45 11.58 -5.43
N ALA A 30 0.20 12.73 -6.06
CA ALA A 30 -0.57 13.81 -5.46
C ALA A 30 -2.04 13.40 -5.24
N GLU A 31 -2.65 12.72 -6.21
CA GLU A 31 -3.99 12.15 -6.09
C GLU A 31 -4.07 11.09 -4.99
N ILE A 32 -3.15 10.10 -5.00
CA ILE A 32 -3.08 9.03 -3.99
C ILE A 32 -2.99 9.61 -2.59
N THR A 33 -2.13 10.61 -2.40
CA THR A 33 -1.90 11.20 -1.07
C THR A 33 -2.91 12.30 -0.72
N GLY A 34 -3.83 12.67 -1.60
CA GLY A 34 -4.73 13.82 -1.42
C GLY A 34 -3.95 15.11 -1.13
N SER A 35 -2.85 15.33 -1.86
CA SER A 35 -1.95 16.49 -1.71
C SER A 35 -1.84 17.25 -3.03
N SER A 36 -1.32 18.48 -3.01
CA SER A 36 -1.11 19.21 -4.27
C SER A 36 0.14 18.73 -5.01
N TYR A 37 0.15 18.87 -6.34
CA TYR A 37 1.34 18.61 -7.17
C TYR A 37 2.59 19.35 -6.67
N PHE A 38 2.43 20.61 -6.23
CA PHE A 38 3.52 21.42 -5.68
C PHE A 38 4.02 20.86 -4.35
N THR A 39 3.13 20.34 -3.51
CA THR A 39 3.47 19.70 -2.24
C THR A 39 4.32 18.44 -2.48
N VAL A 40 3.91 17.57 -3.39
CA VAL A 40 4.68 16.37 -3.77
C VAL A 40 6.04 16.77 -4.36
N THR A 41 6.06 17.78 -5.22
CA THR A 41 7.32 18.32 -5.78
C THR A 41 8.24 18.86 -4.67
N ALA A 42 7.69 19.47 -3.63
CA ALA A 42 8.46 19.95 -2.49
C ALA A 42 8.99 18.80 -1.62
N TRP A 43 8.27 17.68 -1.49
CA TRP A 43 8.75 16.47 -0.84
C TRP A 43 9.91 15.83 -1.61
N LEU A 44 9.76 15.64 -2.92
CA LEU A 44 10.79 15.07 -3.79
C LEU A 44 12.08 15.92 -3.87
N LYS A 45 11.97 17.23 -3.62
CA LYS A 45 13.12 18.14 -3.53
C LYS A 45 13.65 18.32 -2.10
N ALA A 46 13.19 17.49 -1.15
CA ALA A 46 13.51 17.57 0.27
C ALA A 46 13.25 18.96 0.93
N ARG A 47 12.44 19.82 0.29
CA ARG A 47 12.11 21.17 0.80
C ARG A 47 11.18 21.09 2.00
N THR A 48 10.24 20.17 1.96
CA THR A 48 9.26 19.94 3.02
C THR A 48 9.15 18.45 3.30
N TYR A 49 8.66 18.11 4.49
CA TYR A 49 8.47 16.74 4.90
C TYR A 49 6.98 16.37 4.82
N PRO A 50 6.61 15.19 4.31
CA PRO A 50 5.23 14.72 4.36
C PRO A 50 4.78 14.59 5.83
N ARG A 51 3.53 14.94 6.11
CA ARG A 51 2.93 14.70 7.43
C ARG A 51 2.68 13.20 7.65
N ILE A 52 2.51 12.79 8.91
CA ILE A 52 2.40 11.37 9.29
C ILE A 52 1.24 10.66 8.58
N ASP A 53 0.12 11.35 8.35
CA ASP A 53 -1.03 10.86 7.59
C ASP A 53 -0.65 10.55 6.14
N LYS A 54 0.18 11.41 5.51
CA LYS A 54 0.65 11.21 4.13
C LYS A 54 1.66 10.08 4.02
N ILE A 55 2.55 9.96 5.01
CA ILE A 55 3.50 8.84 5.10
C ILE A 55 2.73 7.53 5.24
N GLU A 56 1.67 7.51 6.04
CA GLU A 56 0.84 6.34 6.21
C GLU A 56 0.09 5.95 4.95
N ILE A 57 -0.49 6.92 4.22
CA ILE A 57 -1.13 6.65 2.93
C ILE A 57 -0.12 6.07 1.93
N MET A 58 1.07 6.66 1.82
CA MET A 58 2.12 6.14 0.94
C MET A 58 2.56 4.73 1.34
N ALA A 59 2.75 4.48 2.64
CA ALA A 59 3.17 3.18 3.15
C ALA A 59 2.14 2.08 2.82
N ARG A 60 0.85 2.36 3.04
CA ARG A 60 -0.24 1.44 2.66
C ARG A 60 -0.30 1.24 1.15
N TYR A 61 -0.22 2.30 0.37
CA TYR A 61 -0.28 2.22 -1.09
C TYR A 61 0.88 1.39 -1.68
N PHE A 62 2.10 1.60 -1.20
CA PHE A 62 3.28 0.85 -1.65
C PHE A 62 3.40 -0.54 -1.02
N ASN A 63 2.51 -0.88 -0.08
CA ASN A 63 2.57 -2.09 0.75
C ASN A 63 3.95 -2.27 1.43
N ILE A 64 4.40 -1.20 2.10
CA ILE A 64 5.67 -1.14 2.84
C ILE A 64 5.46 -0.64 4.27
N SER A 65 6.45 -0.85 5.12
CA SER A 65 6.44 -0.25 6.45
C SER A 65 6.70 1.26 6.39
N LYS A 66 6.21 2.04 7.38
CA LYS A 66 6.53 3.48 7.46
C LYS A 66 8.05 3.70 7.57
N ALA A 67 8.77 2.79 8.24
CA ALA A 67 10.22 2.79 8.39
C ALA A 67 10.92 2.83 7.02
N GLU A 68 10.40 2.09 6.03
CA GLU A 68 10.98 2.07 4.68
C GLU A 68 10.90 3.41 3.93
N LEU A 69 10.01 4.32 4.35
CA LEU A 69 9.96 5.68 3.83
C LEU A 69 10.88 6.62 4.61
N VAL A 70 10.99 6.45 5.93
CA VAL A 70 11.68 7.42 6.81
C VAL A 70 13.15 7.11 7.06
N GLU A 71 13.57 5.84 6.99
CA GLU A 71 14.92 5.39 7.31
C GLU A 71 15.77 5.24 6.05
N GLU A 72 17.08 5.45 6.23
CA GLU A 72 18.03 5.21 5.17
C GLU A 72 18.18 3.70 5.01
N ASN A 73 17.39 3.15 4.08
CA ASN A 73 17.54 1.78 3.66
C ASN A 73 18.87 1.66 2.92
N ASN A 74 19.93 1.33 3.66
CA ASN A 74 21.22 0.87 3.13
C ASN A 74 21.12 -0.48 2.42
N THR A 75 19.91 -0.94 2.12
CA THR A 75 19.69 -1.88 1.04
C THR A 75 20.00 -1.15 -0.28
N ALA A 76 21.29 -1.00 -0.59
CA ALA A 76 21.75 -1.46 -1.89
C ALA A 76 20.97 -2.74 -2.16
N GLU A 77 20.14 -2.74 -3.20
CA GLU A 77 19.27 -3.85 -3.59
C GLU A 77 19.77 -5.11 -2.91
N GLU A 78 19.06 -5.58 -1.88
CA GLU A 78 19.27 -6.95 -1.47
C GLU A 78 18.80 -7.74 -2.68
N ASN A 79 19.71 -7.89 -3.65
CA ASN A 79 19.82 -9.07 -4.47
C ASN A 79 19.89 -10.16 -3.43
N SER A 80 18.70 -10.60 -3.00
CA SER A 80 18.55 -11.82 -2.24
C SER A 80 19.48 -12.81 -2.93
N PRO A 81 20.31 -13.57 -2.20
CA PRO A 81 21.19 -14.54 -2.83
C PRO A 81 20.46 -15.44 -3.84
N LEU A 82 19.13 -15.56 -3.72
CA LEU A 82 18.25 -16.17 -4.69
C LEU A 82 18.14 -15.42 -6.03
N ILE A 83 17.99 -14.09 -6.06
CA ILE A 83 17.89 -13.28 -7.29
C ILE A 83 19.15 -13.46 -8.13
N GLU A 84 20.33 -13.34 -7.51
CA GLU A 84 21.60 -13.51 -8.22
C GLU A 84 21.73 -14.93 -8.80
N LYS A 85 21.37 -15.95 -8.01
CA LYS A 85 21.32 -17.36 -8.47
C LYS A 85 20.34 -17.53 -9.63
N THR A 86 19.13 -16.97 -9.55
CA THR A 86 18.12 -17.06 -10.60
C THR A 86 18.60 -16.41 -11.90
N VAL A 87 19.21 -15.22 -11.83
CA VAL A 87 19.78 -14.55 -13.00
C VAL A 87 20.91 -15.38 -13.61
N SER A 88 21.79 -15.95 -12.78
CA SER A 88 22.87 -16.83 -13.25
C SER A 88 22.34 -18.08 -13.95
N THR A 89 21.33 -18.76 -13.39
CA THR A 89 20.69 -19.93 -14.00
C THR A 89 19.96 -19.56 -15.29
N MET A 90 19.21 -18.46 -15.31
CA MET A 90 18.47 -17.98 -16.48
C MET A 90 19.39 -17.73 -17.68
N LYS A 91 20.58 -17.18 -17.44
CA LYS A 91 21.60 -16.97 -18.49
C LYS A 91 22.14 -18.27 -19.10
N GLN A 92 22.09 -19.39 -18.37
CA GLN A 92 22.54 -20.69 -18.86
C GLN A 92 21.47 -21.44 -19.68
N LEU A 93 20.21 -21.01 -19.61
CA LEU A 93 19.12 -21.59 -20.39
C LEU A 93 19.16 -21.11 -21.85
N ASN A 94 18.64 -21.92 -22.76
CA ASN A 94 18.41 -21.51 -24.14
C ASN A 94 17.13 -20.68 -24.26
N GLN A 95 17.02 -19.92 -25.36
CA GLN A 95 15.93 -18.95 -25.57
C GLN A 95 14.51 -19.55 -25.38
N PRO A 96 14.17 -20.75 -25.91
CA PRO A 96 12.84 -21.34 -25.70
C PRO A 96 12.54 -21.67 -24.23
N ARG A 97 13.56 -22.01 -23.43
CA ARG A 97 13.38 -22.27 -22.00
C ARG A 97 13.33 -20.99 -21.18
N GLN A 98 14.08 -19.97 -21.58
CA GLN A 98 14.01 -18.64 -20.98
C GLN A 98 12.60 -18.06 -21.11
N GLU A 99 11.97 -18.17 -22.27
CA GLU A 99 10.60 -17.69 -22.49
C GLU A 99 9.58 -18.34 -21.54
N LYS A 100 9.72 -19.65 -21.27
CA LYS A 100 8.86 -20.34 -20.28
C LYS A 100 9.03 -19.79 -18.87
N VAL A 101 10.26 -19.55 -18.44
CA VAL A 101 10.54 -18.97 -17.13
C VAL A 101 9.94 -17.57 -17.05
N PHE A 102 10.12 -16.75 -18.09
CA PHE A 102 9.56 -15.40 -18.14
C PHE A 102 8.04 -15.38 -18.02
N ASN A 103 7.34 -16.21 -18.80
CA ASN A 103 5.88 -16.31 -18.76
C ASN A 103 5.40 -16.74 -17.37
N PHE A 104 6.01 -17.79 -16.80
CA PHE A 104 5.68 -18.24 -15.45
C PHE A 104 5.91 -17.15 -14.40
N THR A 105 7.05 -16.46 -14.43
CA THR A 105 7.32 -15.36 -13.48
C THR A 105 6.35 -14.19 -13.64
N THR A 106 5.85 -13.96 -14.86
CA THR A 106 4.86 -12.91 -15.13
C THR A 106 3.49 -13.29 -14.56
N GLU A 107 3.07 -14.54 -14.74
CA GLU A 107 1.84 -15.08 -14.14
C GLU A 107 1.89 -14.98 -12.61
N GLN A 108 2.98 -15.44 -12.00
CA GLN A 108 3.15 -15.38 -10.54
C GLN A 108 3.18 -13.93 -10.00
N LEU A 109 3.77 -13.00 -10.75
CA LEU A 109 3.73 -11.58 -10.38
C LEU A 109 2.29 -11.03 -10.42
N ASN A 110 1.51 -11.40 -11.43
CA ASN A 110 0.13 -10.98 -11.54
C ASN A 110 -0.73 -11.58 -10.41
N GLU A 111 -0.56 -12.87 -10.09
CA GLU A 111 -1.22 -13.53 -8.96
C GLU A 111 -0.93 -12.77 -7.65
N GLN A 112 0.34 -12.44 -7.38
CA GLN A 112 0.72 -11.66 -6.20
C GLN A 112 0.07 -10.27 -6.16
N VAL A 113 -0.05 -9.60 -7.32
CA VAL A 113 -0.75 -8.31 -7.40
C VAL A 113 -2.23 -8.45 -7.11
N GLU A 114 -2.90 -9.47 -7.66
CA GLU A 114 -4.33 -9.69 -7.40
C GLU A 114 -4.60 -10.08 -5.93
N GLU A 115 -3.78 -10.93 -5.32
CA GLU A 115 -3.85 -11.23 -3.88
C GLU A 115 -3.72 -9.97 -3.03
N SER A 116 -2.79 -9.07 -3.39
CA SER A 116 -2.63 -7.80 -2.67
C SER A 116 -3.87 -6.89 -2.78
N LYS A 117 -4.55 -6.88 -3.93
CA LYS A 117 -5.80 -6.11 -4.11
C LYS A 117 -6.93 -6.67 -3.25
N VAL A 118 -7.04 -8.00 -3.14
CA VAL A 118 -8.04 -8.65 -2.28
C VAL A 118 -7.84 -8.23 -0.82
N SER A 119 -6.60 -8.27 -0.32
CA SER A 119 -6.26 -7.80 1.03
C SER A 119 -6.68 -6.33 1.27
N VAL A 120 -6.43 -5.44 0.31
CA VAL A 120 -6.83 -4.03 0.41
C VAL A 120 -8.36 -3.86 0.44
N LEU A 121 -9.11 -4.68 -0.31
CA LEU A 121 -10.57 -4.66 -0.29
C LEU A 121 -11.14 -5.13 1.05
N ASP A 122 -10.53 -6.15 1.65
CA ASP A 122 -10.91 -6.69 2.95
C ASP A 122 -10.64 -5.67 4.07
N ASP A 123 -9.48 -5.01 4.03
CA ASP A 123 -9.17 -3.89 4.92
C ASP A 123 -10.19 -2.75 4.78
N TYR A 124 -10.61 -2.43 3.56
CA TYR A 124 -11.63 -1.41 3.31
C TYR A 124 -13.00 -1.81 3.89
N ARG A 125 -13.42 -3.07 3.70
CA ARG A 125 -14.68 -3.61 4.27
C ARG A 125 -14.69 -3.59 5.80
N LEU A 126 -13.53 -3.63 6.45
CA LEU A 126 -13.39 -3.56 7.91
C LEU A 126 -13.18 -2.13 8.44
N SER A 127 -13.06 -1.14 7.56
CA SER A 127 -12.85 0.27 7.91
C SER A 127 -14.06 0.88 8.63
N ASP A 128 -13.82 1.81 9.56
CA ASP A 128 -14.90 2.52 10.25
C ASP A 128 -15.82 3.26 9.27
N GLU A 129 -15.26 3.82 8.19
CA GLU A 129 -16.00 4.54 7.15
C GLU A 129 -17.02 3.64 6.46
N TYR A 130 -16.60 2.48 5.96
CA TYR A 130 -17.50 1.52 5.30
C TYR A 130 -18.57 1.02 6.26
N LEU A 131 -18.18 0.64 7.48
CA LEU A 131 -19.12 0.09 8.47
C LEU A 131 -20.19 1.11 8.88
N LEU A 132 -19.79 2.37 9.12
CA LEU A 132 -20.74 3.43 9.44
C LEU A 132 -21.67 3.76 8.28
N GLU A 133 -21.17 3.72 7.04
CA GLU A 133 -22.01 3.88 5.85
C GLU A 133 -23.07 2.78 5.76
N GLN A 134 -22.71 1.51 5.99
CA GLN A 134 -23.66 0.40 6.00
C GLN A 134 -24.71 0.55 7.09
N ILE A 135 -24.31 0.98 8.29
CA ILE A 135 -25.22 1.22 9.41
C ILE A 135 -26.19 2.37 9.08
N SER A 136 -25.68 3.47 8.51
CA SER A 136 -26.49 4.63 8.12
C SER A 136 -27.52 4.27 7.04
N LYS A 137 -27.11 3.49 6.03
CA LYS A 137 -28.02 2.95 5.01
C LYS A 137 -29.11 2.09 5.66
N ALA A 138 -28.72 1.17 6.53
CA ALA A 138 -29.67 0.28 7.23
C ALA A 138 -30.66 1.06 8.11
N SER A 139 -30.20 2.07 8.85
CA SER A 139 -31.06 2.91 9.69
C SER A 139 -32.02 3.77 8.88
N ALA A 140 -31.58 4.28 7.73
CA ALA A 140 -32.44 5.01 6.80
C ALA A 140 -33.58 4.13 6.25
N TYR A 141 -33.31 2.85 5.96
CA TYR A 141 -34.37 1.89 5.61
C TYR A 141 -35.31 1.58 6.78
N GLY A 142 -34.78 1.50 8.01
CA GLY A 142 -35.55 1.22 9.23
C GLY A 142 -36.37 2.40 9.76
N GLY A 143 -36.18 3.61 9.22
CA GLY A 143 -36.96 4.80 9.58
C GLY A 143 -36.66 5.40 10.96
N GLY A 144 -35.55 5.02 11.59
CA GLY A 144 -35.16 5.51 12.92
C GLY A 144 -33.72 6.01 12.98
N GLU A 145 -33.48 7.06 13.78
CA GLU A 145 -32.13 7.54 14.07
C GLU A 145 -31.49 6.68 15.17
N LEU A 146 -30.36 6.05 14.87
CA LEU A 146 -29.56 5.34 15.86
C LEU A 146 -28.81 6.35 16.74
N ASN A 147 -28.83 6.14 18.05
CA ASN A 147 -27.93 6.87 18.95
C ASN A 147 -26.49 6.34 18.81
N ASP A 148 -25.52 7.05 19.39
CA ASP A 148 -24.11 6.74 19.19
C ASP A 148 -23.69 5.41 19.83
N ASN A 149 -24.32 5.01 20.94
CA ASN A 149 -24.05 3.69 21.56
C ASN A 149 -24.53 2.56 20.66
N ASP A 150 -25.69 2.71 20.03
CA ASP A 150 -26.23 1.71 19.11
C ASP A 150 -25.37 1.62 17.84
N LYS A 151 -24.92 2.76 17.30
CA LYS A 151 -23.99 2.78 16.16
C LYS A 151 -22.69 2.04 16.47
N GLU A 152 -22.09 2.27 17.64
CA GLU A 152 -20.87 1.55 18.05
C GLU A 152 -21.12 0.06 18.25
N PHE A 153 -22.25 -0.31 18.85
CA PHE A 153 -22.64 -1.72 18.99
C PHE A 153 -22.74 -2.41 17.62
N PHE A 154 -23.48 -1.83 16.67
CA PHE A 154 -23.63 -2.39 15.32
C PHE A 154 -22.32 -2.37 14.54
N LYS A 155 -21.48 -1.35 14.69
CA LYS A 155 -20.16 -1.28 14.05
C LYS A 155 -19.27 -2.43 14.51
N ARG A 156 -19.22 -2.70 15.81
CA ARG A 156 -18.46 -3.82 16.36
C ARG A 156 -19.00 -5.18 15.90
N LEU A 157 -20.33 -5.33 15.90
CA LEU A 157 -20.98 -6.55 15.43
C LEU A 157 -20.65 -6.81 13.95
N LEU A 158 -20.85 -5.82 13.10
CA LEU A 158 -20.62 -5.91 11.66
C LEU A 158 -19.15 -6.20 11.34
N ARG A 159 -18.22 -5.49 11.99
CA ARG A 159 -16.78 -5.73 11.88
C ARG A 159 -16.41 -7.19 12.18
N ASN A 160 -16.89 -7.72 13.31
CA ASN A 160 -16.59 -9.10 13.70
C ASN A 160 -17.18 -10.11 12.71
N THR A 161 -18.41 -9.87 12.22
CA THR A 161 -19.04 -10.77 11.24
C THR A 161 -18.35 -10.75 9.89
N LEU A 162 -17.94 -9.58 9.39
CA LEU A 162 -17.22 -9.47 8.12
C LEU A 162 -15.83 -10.11 8.23
N LYS A 163 -15.16 -9.92 9.36
CA LYS A 163 -13.85 -10.54 9.61
C LYS A 163 -13.93 -12.07 9.58
N ASP A 164 -14.91 -12.67 10.27
CA ASP A 164 -15.13 -14.13 10.25
C ASP A 164 -15.43 -14.66 8.84
N LYS A 165 -16.20 -13.90 8.05
CA LYS A 165 -16.50 -14.26 6.67
C LYS A 165 -15.30 -14.16 5.72
N ILE A 166 -14.48 -13.13 5.87
CA ILE A 166 -13.22 -12.95 5.13
C ILE A 166 -12.27 -14.11 5.46
N GLU A 167 -12.12 -14.45 6.75
CA GLU A 167 -11.28 -15.57 7.21
C GLU A 167 -11.75 -16.93 6.65
N LYS A 168 -13.06 -17.08 6.39
CA LYS A 168 -13.66 -18.28 5.78
C LYS A 168 -13.68 -18.25 4.23
N GLY A 169 -13.29 -17.13 3.61
CA GLY A 169 -13.35 -16.94 2.16
C GLY A 169 -14.78 -16.90 1.59
N GLU A 170 -15.75 -16.44 2.38
CA GLU A 170 -17.17 -16.40 1.98
C GLU A 170 -17.55 -15.12 1.18
N ILE A 171 -16.69 -14.09 1.16
CA ILE A 171 -16.89 -12.79 0.48
C ILE A 171 -15.57 -12.11 0.13
#